data_AF-A0A229S4R0-F1
#
_entry.id   AF-A0A229S4R0-F1
#
_cell.length_a   1.000
_cell.length_b   1.000
_cell.length_c   1.000
_cell.angle_alpha   90.00
_cell.angle_beta   90.00
_cell.angle_gamma   90.00
#
_symmetry.space_group_name_H-M   'P 1'
#
loop_
_entity.id
_entity.type
_entity.pdbx_description
1 polymer ?
#
loop_
_entity_poly.entity_id
_entity_poly.type
_entity_poly.pdbx_seq_one_letter_code
_entity_poly.pdbx_strand_id
1 'polypeptide(L)'
;MAWRLASALADLRTEVNTRWPKRDKTSDGTIGDAAHASRSSDHNPWVKDAAGVGVVRAIDIDVDGIDAAWLAEHLRQRGRNGDRRLTDGGYVILNRRITNADFSGWHAYTGSNPHTSHVHVSFSRSRYDDRGTWGIVGGGGSTPPPSTGRSTLRQGSTGQAVKDLQAFLNRAYPAYSKLVVDGAFGPKTTAVVKEFQRRSGIASDGIVGPQTWTKLGFR
;
A
#
# COMPACT_ATOMS: atom_id res chain seq x y z
N MET A 1 3.46 -19.88 22.90
CA MET A 1 2.02 -19.56 23.07
C MET A 1 1.32 -19.82 21.74
N ALA A 2 0.14 -20.44 21.76
CA ALA A 2 -0.67 -20.63 20.55
C ALA A 2 -1.19 -19.28 20.04
N TRP A 3 -1.14 -19.07 18.73
CA TRP A 3 -1.65 -17.86 18.08
C TRP A 3 -2.38 -18.20 16.79
N ARG A 4 -3.23 -17.28 16.33
CA ARG A 4 -3.86 -17.31 15.01
C ARG A 4 -3.89 -15.93 14.36
N LEU A 5 -4.02 -15.90 13.05
CA LEU A 5 -4.35 -14.68 12.31
C LEU A 5 -5.85 -14.36 12.52
N ALA A 6 -6.18 -13.07 12.62
CA ALA A 6 -7.56 -12.62 12.56
C ALA A 6 -8.24 -13.13 11.27
N SER A 7 -9.45 -13.67 11.38
CA SER A 7 -10.13 -14.32 10.25
C SER A 7 -10.37 -13.35 9.09
N ALA A 8 -10.71 -12.10 9.38
CA ALA A 8 -10.95 -11.12 8.35
C ALA A 8 -9.66 -10.74 7.58
N LEU A 9 -8.47 -10.86 8.17
CA LEU A 9 -7.19 -10.70 7.47
C LEU A 9 -6.89 -11.89 6.56
N ALA A 10 -7.26 -13.10 6.97
CA ALA A 10 -7.17 -14.27 6.12
C ALA A 10 -8.09 -14.11 4.89
N ASP A 11 -9.30 -13.59 5.09
CA ASP A 11 -10.24 -13.29 4.01
C ASP A 11 -9.72 -12.16 3.09
N LEU A 12 -9.10 -11.11 3.66
CA LEU A 12 -8.44 -10.04 2.91
C LEU A 12 -7.37 -10.62 1.96
N ARG A 13 -6.46 -11.42 2.50
CA ARG A 13 -5.39 -12.06 1.71
C ARG A 13 -5.97 -12.96 0.62
N THR A 14 -7.07 -13.64 0.91
CA THR A 14 -7.76 -14.50 -0.07
C THR A 14 -8.28 -13.66 -1.23
N GLU A 15 -9.01 -12.57 -0.97
CA GLU A 15 -9.50 -11.71 -2.05
C GLU A 15 -8.37 -11.04 -2.84
N VAL A 16 -7.27 -10.64 -2.20
CA VAL A 16 -6.06 -10.13 -2.88
C VAL A 16 -5.44 -11.20 -3.79
N ASN A 17 -5.31 -12.44 -3.32
CA ASN A 17 -4.83 -13.56 -4.13
C ASN A 17 -5.75 -13.84 -5.32
N THR A 18 -7.06 -13.76 -5.14
CA THR A 18 -8.02 -13.96 -6.21
C THR A 18 -7.91 -12.85 -7.27
N ARG A 19 -7.74 -11.59 -6.86
CA ARG A 19 -7.58 -10.46 -7.79
C ARG A 19 -6.25 -10.51 -8.54
N TRP A 20 -5.17 -10.88 -7.85
CA TRP A 20 -3.82 -10.97 -8.42
C TRP A 20 -3.23 -12.38 -8.22
N PRO A 21 -3.69 -13.38 -8.99
CA PRO A 21 -3.29 -14.77 -8.78
C PRO A 21 -1.79 -15.01 -8.95
N LYS A 22 -1.13 -14.20 -9.80
CA LYS A 22 0.30 -14.28 -10.12
C LYS A 22 1.20 -13.42 -9.22
N ARG A 23 0.66 -12.73 -8.21
CA ARG A 23 1.49 -11.91 -7.32
C ARG A 23 2.53 -12.75 -6.59
N ASP A 24 3.65 -12.11 -6.26
CA ASP A 24 4.60 -12.66 -5.30
C ASP A 24 3.95 -12.70 -3.91
N LYS A 25 4.29 -13.75 -3.18
CA LYS A 25 3.81 -14.05 -1.82
C LYS A 25 4.96 -14.38 -0.88
N THR A 26 6.20 -14.38 -1.40
CA THR A 26 7.39 -14.83 -0.67
C THR A 26 7.61 -13.99 0.59
N SER A 27 7.26 -12.69 0.53
CA SER A 27 7.43 -11.75 1.64
C SER A 27 6.12 -11.44 2.38
N ASP A 28 5.04 -12.19 2.18
CA ASP A 28 3.80 -11.99 2.96
C ASP A 28 4.06 -12.26 4.44
N GLY A 29 3.93 -11.22 5.27
CA GLY A 29 4.17 -11.29 6.71
C GLY A 29 2.87 -11.35 7.50
N THR A 30 2.81 -12.17 8.55
CA THR A 30 1.68 -12.17 9.49
C THR A 30 2.16 -12.00 10.92
N ILE A 31 3.07 -12.88 11.38
CA ILE A 31 3.69 -12.76 12.70
C ILE A 31 5.11 -12.19 12.59
N GLY A 32 5.47 -11.31 13.52
CA GLY A 32 6.86 -10.91 13.72
C GLY A 32 7.65 -12.03 14.37
N ASP A 33 8.92 -12.18 14.03
CA ASP A 33 9.79 -13.18 14.65
C ASP A 33 9.96 -12.96 16.18
N ALA A 34 10.66 -13.88 16.84
CA ALA A 34 10.91 -13.78 18.28
C ALA A 34 11.65 -12.49 18.71
N ALA A 35 12.39 -11.84 17.79
CA ALA A 35 13.04 -10.56 18.06
C ALA A 35 12.02 -9.40 18.01
N HIS A 36 11.01 -9.49 17.13
CA HIS A 36 9.90 -8.54 17.00
C HIS A 36 8.89 -8.61 18.17
N ALA A 37 8.84 -9.74 18.89
CA ALA A 37 7.99 -9.96 20.07
C ALA A 37 8.28 -9.02 21.26
N SER A 38 9.46 -8.39 21.30
CA SER A 38 9.86 -7.44 22.34
C SER A 38 9.29 -6.02 22.16
N ARG A 39 8.62 -5.75 21.03
CA ARG A 39 8.08 -4.43 20.66
C ARG A 39 6.55 -4.41 20.71
N SER A 40 5.96 -3.25 21.03
CA SER A 40 4.52 -3.04 20.90
C SER A 40 4.15 -2.94 19.42
N SER A 41 3.78 -4.06 18.79
CA SER A 41 3.37 -4.14 17.37
C SER A 41 2.09 -4.98 17.22
N ASP A 42 1.25 -4.64 16.24
CA ASP A 42 0.02 -5.39 15.92
C ASP A 42 0.28 -6.75 15.23
N HIS A 43 1.53 -7.02 14.83
CA HIS A 43 1.99 -8.35 14.42
C HIS A 43 2.16 -9.32 15.59
N ASN A 44 2.12 -8.82 16.82
CA ASN A 44 2.23 -9.63 18.01
C ASN A 44 0.84 -9.99 18.54
N PRO A 45 0.64 -11.23 19.02
CA PRO A 45 -0.68 -11.75 19.36
C PRO A 45 -1.15 -11.30 20.76
N TRP A 46 -1.15 -9.99 21.02
CA TRP A 46 -1.46 -9.41 22.33
C TRP A 46 -2.93 -9.50 22.72
N VAL A 47 -3.82 -9.46 21.73
CA VAL A 47 -5.26 -9.64 21.94
C VAL A 47 -5.54 -11.14 22.03
N LYS A 48 -6.30 -11.57 23.03
CA LYS A 48 -6.71 -12.96 23.18
C LYS A 48 -8.15 -13.13 22.75
N ASP A 49 -8.46 -14.21 22.04
CA ASP A 49 -9.84 -14.58 21.78
C ASP A 49 -10.49 -15.24 23.01
N ALA A 50 -11.76 -15.64 22.87
CA ALA A 50 -12.53 -16.25 23.96
C ALA A 50 -11.94 -17.58 24.47
N ALA A 51 -11.11 -18.26 23.67
CA ALA A 51 -10.40 -19.47 24.06
C ALA A 51 -9.02 -19.17 24.67
N GLY A 52 -8.65 -17.89 24.82
CA GLY A 52 -7.35 -17.46 25.33
C GLY A 52 -6.22 -17.55 24.30
N VAL A 53 -6.54 -17.81 23.02
CA VAL A 53 -5.54 -17.89 21.94
C VAL A 53 -5.18 -16.48 21.49
N GLY A 54 -3.88 -16.21 21.34
CA GLY A 54 -3.42 -14.90 20.90
C GLY A 54 -3.77 -14.63 19.43
N VAL A 55 -4.22 -13.43 19.12
CA VAL A 55 -4.68 -13.02 17.80
C VAL A 55 -3.75 -11.98 17.21
N VAL A 56 -3.15 -12.32 16.08
CA VAL A 56 -2.39 -11.42 15.22
C VAL A 56 -3.37 -10.60 14.38
N ARG A 57 -3.26 -9.27 14.44
CA ARG A 57 -4.20 -8.32 13.81
C ARG A 57 -3.54 -7.47 12.75
N ALA A 58 -2.34 -7.82 12.31
CA ALA A 58 -1.69 -7.20 11.18
C ALA A 58 -1.28 -8.21 10.11
N ILE A 59 -1.22 -7.75 8.87
CA ILE A 59 -0.66 -8.48 7.74
C ILE A 59 0.16 -7.53 6.88
N ASP A 60 1.29 -8.04 6.38
CA ASP A 60 2.08 -7.42 5.34
C ASP A 60 1.80 -8.17 4.04
N ILE A 61 1.33 -7.45 3.02
CA ILE A 61 1.09 -7.99 1.68
C ILE A 61 2.19 -7.50 0.76
N ASP A 62 2.91 -8.42 0.13
CA ASP A 62 3.95 -8.08 -0.84
C ASP A 62 3.38 -7.20 -1.97
N VAL A 63 4.10 -6.15 -2.33
CA VAL A 63 3.68 -5.24 -3.42
C VAL A 63 3.95 -5.83 -4.80
N ASP A 64 4.81 -6.83 -4.92
CA ASP A 64 5.24 -7.35 -6.21
C ASP A 64 4.14 -8.19 -6.88
N GLY A 65 3.70 -7.73 -8.05
CA GLY A 65 2.60 -8.34 -8.80
C GLY A 65 1.19 -7.92 -8.37
N ILE A 66 1.05 -6.86 -7.56
CA ILE A 66 -0.24 -6.21 -7.25
C ILE A 66 -0.24 -4.71 -7.58
N ASP A 67 -1.42 -4.10 -7.65
CA ASP A 67 -1.56 -2.64 -7.54
C ASP A 67 -1.67 -2.26 -6.05
N ALA A 68 -0.51 -2.14 -5.40
CA ALA A 68 -0.42 -1.85 -3.98
C ALA A 68 -1.03 -0.49 -3.60
N ALA A 69 -0.90 0.51 -4.49
CA ALA A 69 -1.47 1.84 -4.27
C ALA A 69 -3.00 1.78 -4.29
N TRP A 70 -3.58 1.06 -5.26
CA TRP A 70 -5.02 0.82 -5.30
C TRP A 70 -5.49 0.05 -4.05
N LEU A 71 -4.79 -1.01 -3.65
CA LEU A 71 -5.17 -1.80 -2.47
C LEU A 71 -5.18 -0.94 -1.20
N ALA A 72 -4.12 -0.17 -0.97
CA ALA A 72 -4.00 0.69 0.20
C ALA A 72 -5.08 1.79 0.22
N GLU A 73 -5.36 2.41 -0.94
CA GLU A 73 -6.39 3.43 -1.06
C GLU A 73 -7.80 2.85 -0.91
N HIS A 74 -8.06 1.66 -1.44
CA HIS A 74 -9.32 0.93 -1.26
C HIS A 74 -9.59 0.64 0.21
N LEU A 75 -8.60 0.11 0.94
CA LEU A 75 -8.71 -0.14 2.37
C LEU A 75 -8.92 1.16 3.17
N ARG A 76 -8.22 2.25 2.79
CA ARG A 76 -8.46 3.55 3.41
C ARG A 76 -9.90 4.02 3.21
N GLN A 77 -10.43 3.93 1.99
CA GLN A 77 -11.81 4.33 1.71
C GLN A 77 -12.82 3.49 2.49
N ARG A 78 -12.57 2.18 2.66
CA ARG A 78 -13.41 1.34 3.53
C ARG A 78 -13.39 1.81 4.98
N GLY A 79 -12.22 2.10 5.53
CA GLY A 79 -12.08 2.66 6.88
C GLY A 79 -12.84 3.99 7.01
N ARG A 80 -12.69 4.89 6.04
CA ARG A 80 -13.41 6.18 5.99
C ARG A 80 -14.92 6.00 5.93
N ASN A 81 -15.38 4.95 5.25
CA ASN A 81 -16.79 4.60 5.12
C ASN A 81 -17.32 3.77 6.30
N GLY A 82 -16.56 3.67 7.40
CA GLY A 82 -17.01 3.07 8.64
C GLY A 82 -16.84 1.55 8.73
N ASP A 83 -15.98 0.94 7.90
CA ASP A 83 -15.67 -0.48 8.02
C ASP A 83 -15.07 -0.77 9.41
N ARG A 84 -15.87 -1.43 10.26
CA ARG A 84 -15.61 -1.61 11.69
C ARG A 84 -14.36 -2.43 11.96
N ARG A 85 -13.91 -3.20 10.98
CA ARG A 85 -12.66 -3.95 11.05
C ARG A 85 -11.44 -3.04 11.10
N LEU A 86 -11.57 -1.79 10.67
CA LEU A 86 -10.49 -0.80 10.60
C LEU A 86 -10.66 0.33 11.63
N THR A 87 -11.87 0.78 11.91
CA THR A 87 -12.13 2.06 12.62
C THR A 87 -11.90 2.07 14.14
N ASP A 88 -11.55 0.94 14.76
CA ASP A 88 -11.20 0.85 16.19
C ASP A 88 -9.71 0.51 16.37
N GLY A 89 -8.86 1.43 15.92
CA GLY A 89 -7.40 1.38 16.09
C GLY A 89 -6.63 0.66 14.98
N GLY A 90 -7.27 0.33 13.86
CA GLY A 90 -6.58 -0.15 12.66
C GLY A 90 -5.96 1.00 11.87
N TYR A 91 -5.06 0.66 10.95
CA TYR A 91 -4.41 1.60 10.05
C TYR A 91 -3.80 0.87 8.83
N VAL A 92 -3.50 1.62 7.77
CA VAL A 92 -2.76 1.11 6.60
C VAL A 92 -1.47 1.91 6.46
N ILE A 93 -0.35 1.24 6.18
CA ILE A 93 0.94 1.87 5.88
C ILE A 93 1.43 1.41 4.51
N LEU A 94 1.84 2.37 3.68
CA LEU A 94 2.46 2.11 2.39
C LEU A 94 3.37 3.30 2.03
N ASN A 95 4.61 3.02 1.62
CA ASN A 95 5.55 4.00 1.06
C ASN A 95 5.73 5.27 1.91
N ARG A 96 6.10 5.09 3.19
CA ARG A 96 6.26 6.16 4.19
C ARG A 96 5.00 7.00 4.42
N ARG A 97 3.82 6.43 4.19
CA ARG A 97 2.54 7.06 4.49
C ARG A 97 1.72 6.11 5.34
N ILE A 98 1.00 6.67 6.30
CA ILE A 98 0.07 5.95 7.17
C ILE A 98 -1.28 6.68 7.13
N THR A 99 -2.37 5.95 7.27
CA THR A 99 -3.72 6.54 7.31
C THR A 99 -3.92 7.35 8.58
N ASN A 100 -4.68 8.44 8.50
CA ASN A 100 -5.21 9.10 9.70
C ASN A 100 -6.08 8.13 10.50
N ALA A 101 -6.24 8.36 11.80
CA ALA A 101 -7.06 7.49 12.66
C ALA A 101 -8.52 7.37 12.19
N ASP A 102 -9.06 8.42 11.56
CA ASP A 102 -10.39 8.46 10.95
C ASP A 102 -10.40 8.05 9.47
N PHE A 103 -9.25 7.64 8.93
CA PHE A 103 -9.05 7.31 7.53
C PHE A 103 -9.41 8.44 6.54
N SER A 104 -9.57 9.69 6.99
CA SER A 104 -9.92 10.84 6.14
C SER A 104 -8.90 11.09 5.04
N GLY A 105 -7.63 10.77 5.31
CA GLY A 105 -6.52 10.91 4.40
C GLY A 105 -5.28 10.16 4.88
N TRP A 106 -4.14 10.58 4.34
CA TRP A 106 -2.83 10.01 4.61
C TRP A 106 -1.96 11.06 5.32
N HIS A 107 -1.13 10.63 6.26
CA HIS A 107 -0.08 11.45 6.86
C HIS A 107 1.30 10.77 6.70
N ALA A 108 2.36 11.55 6.93
CA ALA A 108 3.73 11.05 6.80
C ALA A 108 4.03 10.01 7.90
N TYR A 109 4.57 8.86 7.49
CA TYR A 109 5.07 7.83 8.41
C TYR A 109 6.56 8.04 8.68
N THR A 110 6.92 8.19 9.95
CA THR A 110 8.28 8.48 10.40
C THR A 110 8.99 7.25 10.98
N GLY A 111 8.33 6.09 11.03
CA GLY A 111 8.96 4.85 11.51
C GLY A 111 10.13 4.39 10.66
N SER A 112 10.95 3.51 11.22
CA SER A 112 12.22 3.05 10.63
C SER A 112 12.02 2.29 9.32
N ASN A 113 11.06 1.36 9.28
CA ASN A 113 10.71 0.64 8.05
C ASN A 113 9.92 1.57 7.11
N PRO A 114 10.40 1.85 5.88
CA PRO A 114 9.69 2.75 4.98
C PRO A 114 8.44 2.12 4.32
N HIS A 115 8.17 0.82 4.50
CA HIS A 115 7.03 0.10 3.90
C HIS A 115 6.97 0.25 2.38
N THR A 116 8.12 0.13 1.70
CA THR A 116 8.23 0.29 0.24
C THR A 116 8.09 -1.02 -0.53
N SER A 117 8.18 -2.15 0.16
CA SER A 117 8.08 -3.52 -0.40
C SER A 117 6.80 -4.26 0.00
N HIS A 118 5.99 -3.71 0.90
CA HIS A 118 4.72 -4.31 1.31
C HIS A 118 3.69 -3.24 1.66
N VAL A 119 2.41 -3.59 1.54
CA VAL A 119 1.30 -2.88 2.17
C VAL A 119 1.11 -3.49 3.56
N HIS A 120 1.32 -2.71 4.60
CA HIS A 120 0.99 -3.13 5.96
C HIS A 120 -0.44 -2.74 6.30
N VAL A 121 -1.20 -3.68 6.83
CA VAL A 121 -2.60 -3.47 7.24
C VAL A 121 -2.76 -3.95 8.66
N SER A 122 -3.14 -3.05 9.57
CA SER A 122 -3.51 -3.34 10.95
C SER A 122 -5.02 -3.19 11.14
N PHE A 123 -5.63 -4.14 11.86
CA PHE A 123 -7.06 -4.17 12.13
C PHE A 123 -7.41 -3.64 13.51
N SER A 124 -8.70 -3.42 13.71
CA SER A 124 -9.32 -3.00 14.96
C SER A 124 -9.08 -3.99 16.10
N ARG A 125 -9.24 -3.53 17.34
CA ARG A 125 -9.10 -4.37 18.53
C ARG A 125 -10.32 -5.25 18.81
N SER A 126 -11.48 -4.96 18.22
CA SER A 126 -12.75 -5.59 18.60
C SER A 126 -13.52 -6.30 17.48
N ARG A 127 -13.26 -5.99 16.20
CA ARG A 127 -14.01 -6.54 15.04
C ARG A 127 -13.13 -7.27 14.05
N TYR A 128 -11.96 -7.74 14.50
CA TYR A 128 -10.95 -8.36 13.66
C TYR A 128 -11.37 -9.70 13.01
N ASP A 129 -12.43 -10.35 13.50
CA ASP A 129 -12.97 -11.60 12.92
C ASP A 129 -14.29 -11.39 12.12
N ASP A 130 -14.68 -10.15 11.82
CA ASP A 130 -15.85 -9.91 10.96
C ASP A 130 -15.57 -10.30 9.49
N ARG A 131 -16.21 -11.38 9.03
CA ARG A 131 -15.91 -12.03 7.75
C ARG A 131 -16.67 -11.45 6.54
N GLY A 132 -17.16 -10.21 6.63
CA GLY A 132 -17.74 -9.52 5.48
C GLY A 132 -16.74 -9.41 4.31
N THR A 133 -17.24 -9.24 3.08
CA THR A 133 -16.34 -9.06 1.92
C THR A 133 -15.52 -7.77 2.02
N TRP A 134 -14.30 -7.81 1.50
CA TRP A 134 -13.45 -6.66 1.29
C TRP A 134 -13.77 -5.90 0.00
N GLY A 135 -14.57 -6.48 -0.90
CA GLY A 135 -14.92 -5.86 -2.18
C GLY A 135 -13.70 -5.69 -3.09
N ILE A 136 -12.72 -6.57 -2.97
CA ILE A 136 -11.50 -6.57 -3.80
C ILE A 136 -11.74 -7.38 -5.09
N VAL A 137 -12.56 -8.44 -5.01
CA VAL A 137 -12.98 -9.26 -6.15
C VAL A 137 -14.37 -8.82 -6.61
N GLY A 138 -14.43 -7.98 -7.65
CA GLY A 138 -15.65 -7.65 -8.40
C GLY A 138 -16.71 -6.80 -7.67
N GLY A 139 -16.73 -5.48 -7.93
CA GLY A 139 -17.83 -4.59 -7.52
C GLY A 139 -17.56 -3.10 -7.73
N GLY A 140 -17.87 -2.60 -8.94
CA GLY A 140 -18.27 -1.22 -9.30
C GLY A 140 -17.55 0.01 -8.73
N GLY A 141 -16.80 0.73 -9.58
CA GLY A 141 -16.57 2.18 -9.40
C GLY A 141 -15.17 2.71 -9.70
N SER A 142 -14.16 1.84 -9.72
CA SER A 142 -12.87 2.17 -10.32
C SER A 142 -12.32 0.91 -10.95
N THR A 143 -12.35 0.85 -12.28
CA THR A 143 -11.44 0.00 -13.05
C THR A 143 -10.08 0.06 -12.36
N PRO A 144 -9.41 -1.07 -12.01
CA PRO A 144 -7.99 -0.98 -11.72
C PRO A 144 -7.40 -0.13 -12.84
N PRO A 145 -6.70 0.99 -12.55
CA PRO A 145 -6.10 1.77 -13.62
C PRO A 145 -5.38 0.79 -14.53
N PRO A 146 -5.63 0.83 -15.86
CA PRO A 146 -5.12 -0.18 -16.77
C PRO A 146 -3.67 -0.45 -16.43
N SER A 147 -3.32 -1.70 -16.13
CA SER A 147 -1.93 -2.06 -15.93
C SER A 147 -1.26 -1.83 -17.28
N THR A 148 -0.53 -0.73 -17.41
CA THR A 148 0.07 -0.26 -18.67
C THR A 148 1.22 -1.15 -19.15
N GLY A 149 1.34 -2.37 -18.61
CA GLY A 149 2.50 -3.26 -18.72
C GLY A 149 3.78 -2.69 -18.12
N ARG A 150 3.80 -1.42 -17.68
CA ARG A 150 4.98 -0.75 -17.13
C ARG A 150 5.16 -1.08 -15.65
N SER A 151 6.40 -1.42 -15.30
CA SER A 151 6.82 -1.58 -13.92
C SER A 151 6.56 -0.30 -13.12
N THR A 152 6.20 -0.49 -11.85
CA THR A 152 6.10 0.61 -10.89
C THR A 152 7.48 1.21 -10.66
N LEU A 153 7.63 2.52 -10.87
CA LEU A 153 8.88 3.24 -10.57
C LEU A 153 8.73 4.02 -9.28
N ARG A 154 9.77 3.99 -8.44
CA ARG A 154 9.83 4.68 -7.15
C ARG A 154 11.26 5.09 -6.86
N GLN A 155 11.47 5.82 -5.77
CA GLN A 155 12.84 6.15 -5.34
C GLN A 155 13.70 4.89 -5.21
N GLY A 156 14.88 4.90 -5.82
CA GLY A 156 15.79 3.77 -5.90
C GLY A 156 15.62 2.90 -7.16
N SER A 157 14.52 3.03 -7.90
CA SER A 157 14.42 2.43 -9.24
C SER A 157 15.50 2.98 -10.16
N THR A 158 16.03 2.13 -11.03
CA THR A 158 17.05 2.51 -12.02
C THR A 158 16.74 1.94 -13.41
N GLY A 159 17.38 2.48 -14.44
CA GLY A 159 17.39 1.91 -15.79
C GLY A 159 16.56 2.69 -16.82
N GLN A 160 16.29 2.05 -17.96
CA GLN A 160 15.71 2.73 -19.12
C GLN A 160 14.32 3.33 -18.84
N ALA A 161 13.46 2.62 -18.11
CA ALA A 161 12.14 3.13 -17.75
C ALA A 161 12.20 4.43 -16.93
N VAL A 162 13.23 4.60 -16.10
CA VAL A 162 13.45 5.85 -15.34
C VAL A 162 13.93 6.96 -16.26
N LYS A 163 14.83 6.68 -17.22
CA LYS A 163 15.26 7.65 -18.22
C LYS A 163 14.08 8.17 -19.04
N ASP A 164 13.22 7.26 -19.48
CA ASP A 164 12.05 7.59 -20.28
C ASP A 164 11.08 8.49 -19.49
N LEU A 165 10.85 8.17 -18.21
CA LEU A 165 10.07 9.01 -17.30
C LEU A 165 10.69 10.40 -17.13
N GLN A 166 11.98 10.49 -16.80
CA GLN A 166 12.68 11.76 -16.56
C GLN A 166 12.65 12.65 -17.81
N ALA A 167 12.95 12.08 -18.98
CA ALA A 167 12.90 12.77 -20.26
C ALA A 167 11.48 13.27 -20.58
N PHE A 168 10.47 12.43 -20.34
CA PHE A 168 9.07 12.81 -20.54
C PHE A 168 8.67 13.96 -19.61
N LEU A 169 8.95 13.86 -18.31
CA LEU A 169 8.57 14.89 -17.33
C LEU A 169 9.20 16.25 -17.68
N ASN A 170 10.48 16.27 -18.07
CA ASN A 170 11.15 17.48 -18.53
C ASN A 170 10.51 18.09 -19.77
N ARG A 171 10.13 17.26 -20.75
CA ARG A 171 9.51 17.71 -21.99
C ARG A 171 8.07 18.20 -21.80
N ALA A 172 7.27 17.44 -21.06
CA ALA A 172 5.84 17.70 -20.89
C ALA A 172 5.55 18.77 -19.82
N TYR A 173 6.42 18.90 -18.81
CA TYR A 173 6.22 19.80 -17.68
C TYR A 173 7.45 20.69 -17.39
N PRO A 174 7.96 21.44 -18.38
CA PRO A 174 9.19 22.23 -18.24
C PRO A 174 9.08 23.34 -17.17
N ALA A 175 7.86 23.73 -16.79
CA ALA A 175 7.62 24.72 -15.75
C ALA A 175 8.11 24.27 -14.36
N TYR A 176 8.14 22.97 -14.08
CA TYR A 176 8.54 22.44 -12.77
C TYR A 176 9.42 21.17 -12.82
N SER A 177 9.71 20.63 -14.00
CA SER A 177 10.62 19.51 -14.17
C SER A 177 11.93 19.96 -14.82
N LYS A 178 13.03 19.83 -14.07
CA LYS A 178 14.41 20.09 -14.53
C LYS A 178 15.34 18.95 -14.07
N LEU A 179 14.99 17.73 -14.41
CA LEU A 179 15.69 16.52 -13.99
C LEU A 179 16.91 16.26 -14.88
N VAL A 180 17.95 15.66 -14.31
CA VAL A 180 18.97 14.98 -15.11
C VAL A 180 18.36 13.67 -15.60
N VAL A 181 18.56 13.33 -16.88
CA VAL A 181 18.10 12.06 -17.46
C VAL A 181 19.20 11.00 -17.27
N ASP A 182 19.44 10.63 -16.01
CA ASP A 182 20.49 9.69 -15.61
C ASP A 182 19.98 8.24 -15.49
N GLY A 183 18.65 8.06 -15.45
CA GLY A 183 18.05 6.76 -15.20
C GLY A 183 18.11 6.33 -13.74
N ALA A 184 18.39 7.24 -12.81
CA ALA A 184 18.34 7.01 -11.37
C ALA A 184 17.15 7.75 -10.77
N PHE A 185 16.19 7.02 -10.20
CA PHE A 185 15.02 7.63 -9.59
C PHE A 185 15.41 8.10 -8.18
N GLY A 186 16.04 9.27 -8.12
CA GLY A 186 16.49 9.91 -6.88
C GLY A 186 15.46 10.88 -6.29
N PRO A 187 15.79 11.54 -5.17
CA PRO A 187 14.91 12.49 -4.48
C PRO A 187 14.38 13.62 -5.37
N LYS A 188 15.16 14.08 -6.37
CA LYS A 188 14.72 15.09 -7.34
C LYS A 188 13.59 14.55 -8.24
N THR A 189 13.73 13.32 -8.75
CA THR A 189 12.68 12.66 -9.55
C THR A 189 11.43 12.44 -8.70
N THR A 190 11.60 11.98 -7.44
CA THR A 190 10.50 11.86 -6.47
C THR A 190 9.73 13.17 -6.30
N ALA A 191 10.43 14.29 -6.12
CA ALA A 191 9.80 15.60 -5.94
C ALA A 191 8.98 16.02 -7.17
N VAL A 192 9.51 15.84 -8.37
CA VAL A 192 8.78 16.16 -9.62
C VAL A 192 7.57 15.25 -9.81
N VAL A 193 7.70 13.95 -9.52
CA VAL A 193 6.57 13.00 -9.60
C VAL A 193 5.49 13.39 -8.59
N LYS A 194 5.84 13.73 -7.35
CA LYS A 194 4.88 14.20 -6.34
C LYS A 194 4.15 15.46 -6.80
N GLU A 195 4.86 16.42 -7.39
CA GLU A 195 4.23 17.64 -7.89
C GLU A 195 3.29 17.35 -9.06
N PHE A 196 3.69 16.47 -9.99
CA PHE A 196 2.82 16.00 -11.06
C PHE A 196 1.54 15.35 -10.52
N GLN A 197 1.68 14.43 -9.56
CA GLN A 197 0.56 13.72 -8.94
C GLN A 197 -0.40 14.70 -8.24
N ARG A 198 0.14 15.65 -7.47
CA ARG A 198 -0.61 16.71 -6.80
C ARG A 198 -1.43 17.53 -7.81
N ARG A 199 -0.80 17.97 -8.90
CA ARG A 199 -1.47 18.72 -9.99
C ARG A 199 -2.51 17.88 -10.74
N SER A 200 -2.31 16.57 -10.80
CA SER A 200 -3.20 15.62 -11.49
C SER A 200 -4.39 15.16 -10.67
N GLY A 201 -4.51 15.63 -9.41
CA GLY A 201 -5.59 15.26 -8.49
C GLY A 201 -5.50 13.80 -8.02
N ILE A 202 -4.30 13.22 -8.00
CA ILE A 202 -4.07 11.84 -7.52
C ILE A 202 -3.14 11.88 -6.30
N ALA A 203 -2.98 10.74 -5.63
CA ALA A 203 -2.13 10.63 -4.45
C ALA A 203 -0.68 11.04 -4.79
N SER A 204 -0.12 12.03 -4.07
CA SER A 204 1.25 12.54 -4.27
C SER A 204 2.29 11.76 -3.46
N ASP A 205 2.38 10.46 -3.67
CA ASP A 205 3.31 9.56 -2.98
C ASP A 205 4.72 9.50 -3.58
N GLY A 206 4.91 10.01 -4.81
CA GLY A 206 6.18 9.97 -5.52
C GLY A 206 6.42 8.65 -6.27
N ILE A 207 5.37 7.85 -6.48
CA ILE A 207 5.45 6.54 -7.11
C ILE A 207 4.70 6.55 -8.43
N VAL A 208 5.40 6.13 -9.47
CA VAL A 208 4.84 6.00 -10.80
C VAL A 208 4.29 4.59 -10.97
N GLY A 209 3.12 4.36 -10.36
CA GLY A 209 2.29 3.17 -10.57
C GLY A 209 1.27 3.38 -11.71
N PRO A 210 0.35 2.41 -11.94
CA PRO A 210 -0.58 2.45 -13.07
C PRO A 210 -1.44 3.72 -13.14
N GLN A 211 -1.88 4.26 -11.99
CA GLN A 211 -2.63 5.52 -11.95
C GLN A 211 -1.79 6.71 -12.45
N THR A 212 -0.54 6.81 -12.00
CA THR A 212 0.40 7.85 -12.43
C THR A 212 0.75 7.68 -13.91
N TRP A 213 1.02 6.45 -14.38
CA TRP A 213 1.27 6.17 -15.79
C TRP A 213 0.10 6.58 -16.69
N THR A 214 -1.12 6.24 -16.28
CA THR A 214 -2.35 6.64 -16.98
C THR A 214 -2.47 8.16 -17.05
N LYS A 215 -2.23 8.87 -15.94
CA LYS A 215 -2.27 10.34 -15.91
C LYS A 215 -1.17 10.98 -16.78
N LEU A 216 0.00 10.34 -16.87
CA LEU A 216 1.09 10.76 -17.75
C LEU A 216 0.80 10.44 -19.24
N GLY A 217 -0.28 9.73 -19.56
CA GLY A 217 -0.66 9.36 -20.93
C GLY A 217 0.09 8.14 -21.48
N PHE A 218 0.82 7.43 -20.62
CA PHE A 218 1.47 6.17 -20.97
C PHE A 218 0.42 5.06 -20.88
N ARG A 219 0.17 4.36 -22.00
CA ARG A 219 -0.70 3.18 -22.08
C ARG A 219 0.11 1.91 -22.21
#